data_AF-A0A160VFA3-F1
#
_entry.id   AF-A0A160VFA3-F1
#
_cell.length_a   1.000
_cell.length_b   1.000
_cell.length_c   1.000
_cell.angle_alpha   90.00
_cell.angle_beta   90.00
_cell.angle_gamma   90.00
#
_symmetry.space_group_name_H-M   'P 1'
#
loop_
_entity.id
_entity.type
_entity.pdbx_description
1 polymer ?
#
loop_
_entity_poly.entity_id
_entity_poly.type
_entity_poly.pdbx_seq_one_letter_code
_entity_poly.pdbx_strand_id
1 'polypeptide(L)' 'MKITLLLSISILSIIISTTLLIGSHTLETIKVGDKAPDFVLKDQDGKVHKLSDYRGQRVIVYYFPKADTPG' A
#
# COMPACT_ATOMS: atom_id res chain seq x y z
N MET A 1 -31.02 -2.59 34.07
CA MET A 1 -31.22 -3.31 32.80
C MET A 1 -31.14 -2.42 31.56
N LYS A 2 -31.88 -1.29 31.45
CA LYS A 2 -31.81 -0.39 30.28
C LYS A 2 -30.44 0.28 30.03
N ILE A 3 -29.76 0.75 31.07
CA ILE A 3 -28.45 1.44 30.95
C ILE A 3 -27.32 0.49 30.56
N THR A 4 -27.27 -0.70 31.17
CA THR A 4 -26.28 -1.74 30.84
C THR A 4 -26.39 -2.20 29.39
N LEU A 5 -27.61 -2.25 28.84
CA LEU A 5 -27.87 -2.58 27.44
C LEU A 5 -27.37 -1.49 26.48
N LEU A 6 -27.53 -0.21 26.82
CA LEU A 6 -27.04 0.90 26.00
C LEU A 6 -25.50 0.96 25.96
N LEU A 7 -24.85 0.68 27.09
CA LEU A 7 -23.38 0.64 27.17
C LEU A 7 -22.80 -0.49 26.32
N SER A 8 -23.38 -1.69 26.32
CA SER A 8 -22.89 -2.81 25.51
C SER A 8 -23.08 -2.57 24.01
N ILE A 9 -24.18 -1.94 23.59
CA ILE A 9 -24.43 -1.56 22.19
C ILE A 9 -23.40 -0.52 21.73
N SER A 10 -23.12 0.48 22.56
CA SER A 10 -22.10 1.50 22.26
C SER A 10 -20.70 0.88 22.09
N ILE A 11 -20.28 0.01 23.03
CA ILE A 11 -18.99 -0.68 22.95
C ILE A 11 -18.90 -1.55 21.69
N LEU A 12 -19.97 -2.28 21.36
CA LEU A 12 -20.00 -3.13 20.17
C LEU A 12 -19.89 -2.29 18.88
N SER A 13 -20.55 -1.12 18.83
CA SER A 13 -20.46 -0.21 17.68
C SER A 13 -19.06 0.37 17.47
N ILE A 14 -18.35 0.68 18.56
CA ILE A 14 -16.96 1.16 18.51
C ILE A 14 -16.03 0.07 17.98
N ILE A 15 -16.19 -1.18 18.44
CA ILE A 15 -15.37 -2.31 17.99
C ILE A 15 -15.60 -2.61 16.49
N ILE A 16 -16.85 -2.52 16.02
CA ILE A 16 -17.17 -2.72 14.60
C ILE A 16 -16.58 -1.59 13.75
N SER A 17 -16.68 -0.34 14.21
CA SER A 17 -16.12 0.81 13.49
C SER A 17 -14.59 0.78 13.40
N THR A 18 -13.91 0.33 14.46
CA THR A 18 -12.44 0.24 14.47
C THR A 18 -11.93 -0.93 13.62
N THR A 19 -12.62 -2.07 13.62
CA THR A 19 -12.26 -3.21 12.76
C THR A 19 -12.49 -2.92 11.28
N LEU A 20 -13.56 -2.20 10.92
CA LEU A 20 -13.82 -1.81 9.52
C LEU A 20 -12.78 -0.83 8.96
N LEU A 21 -12.26 0.07 9.81
CA LEU A 21 -11.23 1.04 9.44
C LEU A 21 -9.87 0.36 9.14
N ILE A 22 -9.58 -0.76 9.81
CA ILE A 22 -8.34 -1.53 9.64
C ILE A 22 -8.49 -2.62 8.55
N GLY A 23 -9.72 -3.06 8.26
CA GLY A 23 -10.02 -4.13 7.30
C GLY A 23 -9.97 -3.75 5.82
N SER A 24 -9.68 -2.49 5.49
CA SER A 24 -9.72 -1.97 4.11
C SER A 24 -8.32 -1.79 3.51
N HIS A 25 -7.47 -2.81 3.56
CA HIS A 25 -6.29 -2.86 2.69
C HIS A 25 -6.70 -3.49 1.35
N THR A 26 -7.45 -2.72 0.55
CA THR A 26 -7.68 -3.11 -0.85
C THR A 26 -6.34 -3.08 -1.56
N LEU A 27 -5.94 -4.19 -2.16
CA LEU A 27 -4.87 -4.23 -3.15
C LEU A 27 -5.35 -3.39 -4.33
N GLU A 28 -5.07 -2.08 -4.29
CA GLU A 28 -5.37 -1.20 -5.40
C GLU A 28 -4.58 -1.67 -6.61
N THR A 29 -5.31 -2.17 -7.60
CA THR A 29 -4.74 -2.47 -8.91
C THR A 29 -4.40 -1.15 -9.57
N ILE A 30 -3.11 -0.90 -9.82
CA ILE A 30 -2.63 0.30 -10.50
C ILE A 30 -3.22 0.35 -11.91
N LYS A 31 -3.76 1.50 -12.31
CA LYS A 31 -4.36 1.74 -13.63
C LYS A 31 -3.58 2.78 -14.41
N VAL A 32 -3.82 2.82 -15.72
CA VAL A 32 -3.23 3.84 -16.60
C VAL A 32 -3.74 5.22 -16.18
N GLY A 33 -2.81 6.16 -16.03
CA GLY A 33 -3.10 7.53 -15.60
C GLY A 33 -2.90 7.76 -14.11
N ASP A 34 -2.84 6.70 -13.30
CA ASP A 34 -2.52 6.82 -11.89
C ASP A 34 -1.10 7.36 -11.69
N LYS A 35 -0.92 8.14 -10.63
CA LYS A 35 0.43 8.50 -10.19
C LYS A 35 1.15 7.24 -9.72
N ALA A 36 2.30 6.94 -10.34
CA ALA A 36 3.12 5.82 -9.93
C ALA A 36 3.48 5.91 -8.43
N PRO A 37 3.32 4.82 -7.65
CA PRO A 37 3.74 4.76 -6.26
C PRO A 37 5.23 5.07 -6.13
N ASP A 38 5.60 5.83 -5.11
CA ASP A 38 7.02 6.11 -4.85
C ASP A 38 7.71 4.85 -4.30
N PHE A 39 8.96 4.64 -4.71
CA PHE A 39 9.77 3.53 -4.22
C PHE A 39 11.23 3.99 -4.05
N VAL A 40 11.93 3.26 -3.18
CA VAL A 40 13.36 3.44 -2.93
C VAL A 40 14.03 2.08 -2.99
N LEU A 41 14.97 1.90 -3.91
CA LEU A 41 15.69 0.64 -4.12
C LEU A 41 17.18 0.89 -4.19
N LYS A 42 17.97 -0.14 -3.85
CA LYS A 42 19.41 -0.16 -4.11
C LYS A 42 19.64 -0.88 -5.44
N ASP A 43 20.54 -0.35 -6.26
CA ASP A 43 21.02 -1.06 -7.44
C ASP A 43 22.14 -2.07 -7.09
N GLN A 44 22.71 -2.71 -8.11
CA GLN A 44 23.77 -3.71 -7.97
C GLN A 44 25.06 -3.16 -7.33
N ASP A 45 25.29 -1.84 -7.43
CA ASP A 45 26.46 -1.16 -6.87
C ASP A 45 26.16 -0.58 -5.47
N GLY A 46 24.94 -0.82 -4.95
CA GLY A 46 24.48 -0.33 -3.66
C GLY A 46 24.03 1.13 -3.67
N LYS A 47 23.99 1.78 -4.84
CA LYS A 47 23.50 3.15 -4.98
C LYS A 47 21.99 3.16 -4.77
N VAL A 48 21.53 4.10 -3.96
CA VAL A 48 20.11 4.29 -3.68
C VAL A 48 19.48 5.10 -4.82
N HIS A 49 18.36 4.60 -5.33
CA HIS A 49 17.52 5.25 -6.32
C HIS A 49 16.13 5.45 -5.74
N LYS A 50 15.60 6.67 -5.82
CA LYS A 50 14.19 6.98 -5.56
C LYS A 50 13.49 7.27 -6.87
N LEU A 51 12.23 6.86 -7.02
CA LEU A 51 11.47 7.23 -8.21
C LEU A 51 11.35 8.76 -8.37
N SER A 52 11.36 9.50 -7.26
CA SER A 52 11.41 10.96 -7.23
C SER A 52 12.70 11.59 -7.79
N ASP A 53 13.81 10.86 -7.88
CA ASP A 53 15.06 11.38 -8.47
C ASP A 53 14.94 11.56 -10.00
N TYR A 54 13.95 10.90 -10.62
CA TYR A 54 13.74 10.88 -12.08
C TYR A 54 12.62 11.81 -12.56
N ARG A 55 12.19 12.79 -11.75
CA ARG A 55 11.11 13.72 -12.14
C ARG A 55 11.51 14.51 -13.40
N GLY A 56 10.56 14.65 -14.31
CA GLY A 56 10.78 15.27 -15.63
C GLY A 56 11.31 14.31 -16.70
N GLN A 57 11.64 13.07 -16.35
CA GLN A 57 12.09 12.04 -17.29
C GLN A 57 10.99 10.98 -17.51
N ARG A 58 11.03 10.30 -18.66
CA ARG A 58 10.22 9.09 -18.89
C ARG A 58 10.97 7.89 -18.31
N VAL A 59 10.30 7.13 -17.45
CA VAL A 59 10.87 5.98 -16.74
C VAL A 59 10.03 4.75 -17.06
N ILE A 60 10.70 3.64 -17.35
CA ILE A 60 10.08 2.31 -17.50
C ILE A 60 10.56 1.47 -16.31
N VAL A 61 9.61 0.91 -15.55
CA VAL A 61 9.91 -0.06 -14.49
C VAL A 61 9.66 -1.45 -15.05
N TYR A 62 10.70 -2.27 -15.13
CA TYR A 62 10.62 -3.65 -15.59
C TYR A 62 10.94 -4.59 -14.42
N TYR A 63 10.04 -5.52 -14.12
CA TYR A 63 10.16 -6.45 -12.99
C TYR A 63 10.25 -7.89 -13.51
N PHE A 64 11.14 -8.67 -12.90
CA PHE A 64 11.29 -10.10 -13.12
C PHE A 64 11.51 -10.83 -11.78
N PRO A 65 11.12 -12.12 -11.64
CA PRO A 65 11.27 -12.85 -10.39
C PRO A 65 12.72 -13.07 -9.96
N LYS A 66 13.61 -13.29 -10.93
CA LYS A 66 15.04 -13.52 -10.70
C LYS A 66 15.85 -12.99 -11.88
N ALA A 67 16.96 -12.31 -11.57
CA ALA A 67 17.91 -11.85 -12.58
C ALA A 67 18.65 -13.04 -13.19
N ASP A 68 19.13 -12.88 -14.42
CA ASP A 68 20.06 -13.80 -15.09
C ASP A 68 19.55 -15.24 -15.22
N THR A 69 18.24 -15.42 -15.37
CA THR A 69 17.61 -16.71 -15.68
C THR A 69 16.91 -16.68 -17.04
N PRO A 70 16.92 -17.79 -17.81
CA PRO A 70 16.16 -17.90 -19.05
C PRO A 70 14.64 -17.71 -18.86
N GLY A 71 14.14 -17.98 -17.66
CA GLY A 71 12.73 -18.04 -17.28
C GLY A 71 12.48 -19.22 -16.35
#